data_AF-A0A847J1X2-F1
#
_entry.id   AF-A0A847J1X2-F1
#
_cell.length_a   1.000
_cell.length_b   1.000
_cell.length_c   1.000
_cell.angle_alpha   90.00
_cell.angle_beta   90.00
_cell.angle_gamma   90.00
#
_symmetry.space_group_name_H-M   'P 1'
#
loop_
_entity.id
_entity.type
_entity.pdbx_description
1 polymer ?
#
loop_
_entity_poly.entity_id
_entity_poly.type
_entity_poly.pdbx_seq_one_letter_code
_entity_poly.pdbx_strand_id
1 'polypeptide(L)'
;TVLVHKILGNLARSGASLVAIKKAAEVLVPEIHTIAVALSGATVPEVGRPGFELPVDEIEYGVGIHGEPGYRREKMLPSKDLAKELVDKLVLSFDGDTTSHYAILVNGMGATPLMEQFIFTNDVMDLLDDKGVKVAYSKVGNLMTSIDMAGISLTLLRLSNADWLEGLNADVKTIAWG
;
A
#
# COMPACT_ATOMS: atom_id res chain seq x y z
N THR A 1 7.19 -1.35 2.40
CA THR A 1 8.42 -2.14 2.17
C THR A 1 8.85 -2.22 0.71
N VAL A 2 8.02 -2.66 -0.25
CA VAL A 2 8.47 -2.84 -1.64
C VAL A 2 8.97 -1.54 -2.30
N LEU A 3 8.37 -0.37 -1.96
CA LEU A 3 8.87 0.94 -2.39
C LEU A 3 10.31 1.21 -1.90
N VAL A 4 10.63 0.82 -0.66
CA VAL A 4 11.98 0.93 -0.07
C VAL A 4 12.96 0.09 -0.86
N HIS A 5 12.60 -1.16 -1.20
CA HIS A 5 13.44 -2.02 -2.05
C HIS A 5 13.74 -1.36 -3.40
N LYS A 6 12.73 -0.75 -4.03
CA LYS A 6 12.87 -0.13 -5.34
C LYS A 6 13.78 1.10 -5.30
N ILE A 7 13.51 2.02 -4.39
CA ILE A 7 14.23 3.30 -4.27
C ILE A 7 15.67 3.07 -3.81
N LEU A 8 15.86 2.33 -2.70
CA LEU A 8 17.20 2.07 -2.16
C LEU A 8 17.99 1.09 -3.04
N GLY A 9 17.32 0.17 -3.74
CA GLY A 9 17.95 -0.68 -4.74
C GLY A 9 18.54 0.12 -5.89
N ASN A 10 17.84 1.17 -6.35
CA ASN A 10 18.38 2.09 -7.34
C ASN A 10 19.61 2.84 -6.81
N LEU A 11 19.53 3.37 -5.59
CA LEU A 11 20.64 4.08 -4.93
C LEU A 11 21.86 3.16 -4.72
N ALA A 12 21.64 1.90 -4.35
CA ALA A 12 22.72 0.92 -4.22
C ALA A 12 23.37 0.64 -5.58
N ARG A 13 22.56 0.48 -6.64
CA ARG A 13 23.05 0.25 -8.00
C ARG A 13 23.87 1.43 -8.53
N SER A 14 23.59 2.66 -8.11
CA SER A 14 24.40 3.83 -8.47
C SER A 14 25.73 3.93 -7.71
N GLY A 15 26.09 2.91 -6.92
CA GLY A 15 27.37 2.83 -6.22
C GLY A 15 27.41 3.52 -4.85
N ALA A 16 26.26 3.84 -4.27
CA ALA A 16 26.22 4.44 -2.94
C ALA A 16 26.80 3.50 -1.87
N SER A 17 27.47 4.08 -0.87
CA SER A 17 28.00 3.32 0.26
C SER A 17 26.89 2.80 1.16
N LEU A 18 27.16 1.75 1.95
CA LEU A 18 26.22 1.23 2.94
C LEU A 18 25.74 2.31 3.92
N VAL A 19 26.64 3.22 4.33
CA VAL A 19 26.31 4.34 5.23
C VAL A 19 25.32 5.30 4.56
N ALA A 20 25.51 5.62 3.28
CA ALA A 20 24.60 6.48 2.54
C ALA A 20 23.22 5.81 2.36
N ILE A 21 23.18 4.52 2.03
CA ILE A 21 21.93 3.76 1.89
C ILE A 21 21.17 3.71 3.21
N LYS A 22 21.85 3.45 4.33
CA LYS A 22 21.24 3.47 5.67
C LYS A 22 20.63 4.83 5.98
N LYS A 23 21.37 5.92 5.76
CA LYS A 23 20.89 7.28 5.99
C LYS A 23 19.68 7.62 5.12
N ALA A 24 19.70 7.20 3.85
CA ALA A 24 18.55 7.35 2.96
C ALA A 24 17.33 6.56 3.45
N ALA A 25 17.53 5.34 3.96
CA ALA A 25 16.45 4.53 4.53
C ALA A 25 15.81 5.18 5.77
N GLU A 26 16.62 5.75 6.67
CA GLU A 26 16.16 6.43 7.88
C GLU A 26 15.26 7.64 7.57
N VAL A 27 15.45 8.28 6.40
CA VAL A 27 14.60 9.39 5.92
C VAL A 27 13.41 8.89 5.10
N LEU A 28 13.58 7.85 4.28
CA LEU A 28 12.55 7.33 3.39
C LEU A 28 11.43 6.59 4.13
N VAL A 29 11.78 5.74 5.11
CA VAL A 29 10.81 4.87 5.79
C VAL A 29 9.70 5.66 6.50
N PRO A 30 9.99 6.76 7.24
CA PRO A 30 8.96 7.59 7.85
C PRO A 30 8.01 8.27 6.86
N GLU A 31 8.37 8.39 5.57
CA GLU A 31 7.52 9.01 4.55
C GLU A 31 6.57 8.01 3.88
N ILE A 32 6.54 6.75 4.35
CA ILE A 32 5.71 5.67 3.78
C ILE A 32 4.68 5.23 4.81
N HIS A 33 3.41 5.53 4.57
CA HIS A 33 2.31 5.09 5.41
C HIS A 33 1.42 4.11 4.65
N THR A 34 0.91 3.09 5.33
CA THR A 34 0.08 2.04 4.72
C THR A 34 -1.04 1.63 5.66
N ILE A 35 -2.20 1.39 5.09
CA ILE A 35 -3.37 0.83 5.78
C ILE A 35 -4.01 -0.21 4.87
N ALA A 36 -4.58 -1.26 5.48
CA ALA A 36 -5.21 -2.36 4.79
C ALA A 36 -6.67 -2.53 5.22
N VAL A 37 -7.44 -3.23 4.40
CA VAL A 37 -8.75 -3.77 4.75
C VAL A 37 -8.84 -5.21 4.26
N ALA A 38 -9.32 -6.12 5.11
CA ALA A 38 -9.62 -7.49 4.76
C ALA A 38 -11.13 -7.72 4.63
N LEU A 39 -11.47 -8.57 3.67
CA LEU A 39 -12.80 -9.13 3.45
C LEU A 39 -12.85 -10.59 3.93
N SER A 40 -11.69 -11.27 4.00
CA SER A 40 -11.55 -12.61 4.58
C SER A 40 -10.15 -12.80 5.19
N GLY A 41 -10.00 -13.73 6.12
CA GLY A 41 -8.69 -14.13 6.65
C GLY A 41 -7.96 -15.10 5.74
N ALA A 42 -6.62 -15.08 5.79
CA ALA A 42 -5.77 -16.04 5.10
C ALA A 42 -5.85 -17.43 5.76
N THR A 43 -5.78 -18.49 4.95
CA THR A 43 -5.67 -19.88 5.39
C THR A 43 -4.22 -20.34 5.32
N VAL A 44 -3.60 -20.57 6.47
CA VAL A 44 -2.27 -21.19 6.52
C VAL A 44 -2.42 -22.68 6.20
N PRO A 45 -1.72 -23.24 5.20
CA PRO A 45 -1.93 -24.61 4.72
C PRO A 45 -1.83 -25.68 5.81
N GLU A 46 -0.89 -25.52 6.74
CA GLU A 46 -0.70 -26.45 7.86
C GLU A 46 -1.85 -26.42 8.87
N VAL A 47 -2.48 -25.25 9.05
CA VAL A 47 -3.56 -25.05 10.02
C VAL A 47 -4.92 -25.47 9.43
N GLY A 48 -5.09 -25.33 8.11
CA GLY A 48 -6.29 -25.77 7.37
C GLY A 48 -7.56 -24.97 7.66
N ARG A 49 -7.46 -23.84 8.38
CA ARG A 49 -8.55 -22.90 8.65
C ARG A 49 -8.04 -21.45 8.62
N PRO A 50 -8.92 -20.45 8.42
CA PRO A 50 -8.53 -19.03 8.42
C PRO A 50 -7.87 -18.60 9.73
N GLY A 51 -6.91 -17.68 9.65
CA GLY A 51 -6.25 -17.07 10.81
C GLY A 51 -7.20 -16.22 11.66
N PHE A 52 -8.26 -15.69 11.04
CA PHE A 52 -9.40 -15.07 11.70
C PHE A 52 -10.66 -15.25 10.84
N GLU A 53 -11.82 -15.19 11.49
CA GLU A 53 -13.12 -15.28 10.81
C GLU A 53 -13.81 -13.92 10.77
N LEU A 54 -14.40 -13.63 9.61
CA LEU A 54 -15.33 -12.53 9.38
C LEU A 54 -16.64 -13.08 8.82
N PRO A 55 -17.79 -12.62 9.30
CA PRO A 55 -19.05 -12.78 8.60
C PRO A 55 -18.95 -12.27 7.14
N VAL A 56 -19.73 -12.87 6.24
CA VAL A 56 -19.73 -12.50 4.80
C VAL A 56 -20.10 -11.04 4.57
N ASP A 57 -20.86 -10.46 5.49
CA ASP A 57 -21.29 -9.06 5.45
C ASP A 57 -20.39 -8.13 6.28
N GLU A 58 -19.19 -8.57 6.65
CA GLU A 58 -18.23 -7.79 7.45
C GLU A 58 -16.85 -7.69 6.81
N ILE A 59 -16.16 -6.62 7.19
CA ILE A 59 -14.79 -6.29 6.82
C ILE A 59 -13.99 -5.93 8.07
N GLU A 60 -12.67 -5.96 7.97
CA GLU A 60 -11.76 -5.56 9.05
C GLU A 60 -10.67 -4.62 8.56
N TYR A 61 -10.64 -3.40 9.08
CA TYR A 61 -9.65 -2.39 8.77
C TYR A 61 -8.39 -2.53 9.63
N GLY A 62 -7.23 -2.33 9.01
CA GLY A 62 -5.92 -2.31 9.66
C GLY A 62 -5.32 -3.70 9.90
N VAL A 63 -5.80 -4.72 9.18
CA VAL A 63 -5.25 -6.08 9.27
C VAL A 63 -3.76 -6.12 8.89
N GLY A 64 -3.01 -6.96 9.59
CA GLY A 64 -1.62 -7.26 9.25
C GLY A 64 -1.49 -8.34 8.17
N ILE A 65 -0.28 -8.48 7.63
CA ILE A 65 0.02 -9.44 6.55
C ILE A 65 0.05 -10.91 7.03
N HIS A 66 -0.02 -11.17 8.32
CA HIS A 66 -0.13 -12.53 8.89
C HIS A 66 -1.52 -12.77 9.51
N GLY A 67 -2.49 -11.90 9.23
CA GLY A 67 -3.84 -11.99 9.79
C GLY A 67 -3.95 -11.47 11.22
N GLU A 68 -3.02 -10.61 11.64
CA GLU A 68 -3.15 -9.87 12.90
C GLU A 68 -4.45 -9.05 12.89
N PRO A 69 -5.21 -9.01 14.01
CA PRO A 69 -6.47 -8.28 14.10
C PRO A 69 -6.29 -6.80 13.72
N GLY A 70 -7.30 -6.28 13.04
CA GLY A 70 -7.37 -4.87 12.69
C GLY A 70 -7.77 -4.00 13.89
N TYR A 71 -7.92 -2.70 13.63
CA TYR A 71 -8.38 -1.74 14.63
C TYR A 71 -9.89 -1.53 14.63
N ARG A 72 -10.60 -1.94 13.56
CA ARG A 72 -12.05 -1.77 13.44
C ARG A 72 -12.67 -2.81 12.51
N ARG A 73 -13.73 -3.47 12.98
CA ARG A 73 -14.64 -4.26 12.15
C ARG A 73 -15.86 -3.44 11.78
N GLU A 74 -16.39 -3.66 10.59
CA GLU A 74 -17.53 -2.91 10.07
C GLU A 74 -18.32 -3.77 9.08
N LYS A 75 -19.55 -3.35 8.75
CA LYS A 75 -20.31 -4.00 7.68
C LYS A 75 -19.65 -3.77 6.32
N MET A 76 -19.90 -4.68 5.39
CA MET A 76 -19.44 -4.57 4.01
C MET A 76 -19.92 -3.26 3.39
N LEU A 77 -19.00 -2.54 2.75
CA LEU A 77 -19.25 -1.24 2.14
C LEU A 77 -18.86 -1.26 0.65
N PRO A 78 -19.44 -0.36 -0.16
CA PRO A 78 -18.94 -0.07 -1.50
C PRO A 78 -17.45 0.31 -1.52
N SER A 79 -16.75 -0.04 -2.60
CA SER A 79 -15.33 0.26 -2.81
C SER A 79 -14.98 1.72 -2.49
N LYS A 80 -15.80 2.67 -2.96
CA LYS A 80 -15.62 4.11 -2.71
C LYS A 80 -15.57 4.47 -1.23
N ASP A 81 -16.38 3.84 -0.40
CA ASP A 81 -16.43 4.11 1.04
C ASP A 81 -15.23 3.49 1.76
N LEU A 82 -14.77 2.30 1.32
CA LEU A 82 -13.50 1.72 1.77
C LEU A 82 -12.32 2.63 1.43
N ALA A 83 -12.26 3.08 0.17
CA ALA A 83 -11.21 3.97 -0.33
C ALA A 83 -11.19 5.28 0.46
N LYS A 84 -12.37 5.85 0.75
CA LYS A 84 -12.51 7.07 1.54
C LYS A 84 -11.92 6.91 2.94
N GLU A 85 -12.24 5.83 3.66
CA GLU A 85 -11.68 5.58 4.99
C GLU A 85 -10.14 5.51 4.95
N LEU A 86 -9.59 4.77 3.98
CA LEU A 86 -8.14 4.58 3.85
C LEU A 86 -7.45 5.88 3.46
N VAL A 87 -7.97 6.62 2.47
CA VAL A 87 -7.42 7.91 2.02
C VAL A 87 -7.47 8.94 3.15
N ASP A 88 -8.60 9.09 3.85
CA ASP A 88 -8.73 10.06 4.93
C ASP A 88 -7.71 9.80 6.03
N LYS A 89 -7.56 8.54 6.47
CA LYS A 89 -6.56 8.17 7.49
C LYS A 89 -5.13 8.40 7.03
N LEU A 90 -4.80 8.06 5.79
CA LEU A 90 -3.44 8.24 5.27
C LEU A 90 -3.11 9.72 5.09
N VAL A 91 -4.01 10.54 4.56
CA VAL A 91 -3.77 11.99 4.45
C VAL A 91 -3.62 12.62 5.84
N LEU A 92 -4.46 12.24 6.81
CA LEU A 92 -4.33 12.70 8.19
C LEU A 92 -3.01 12.27 8.84
N SER A 93 -2.47 11.10 8.50
CA SER A 93 -1.17 10.64 9.00
C SER A 93 0.01 11.49 8.51
N PHE A 94 -0.21 12.32 7.49
CA PHE A 94 0.73 13.34 7.01
C PHE A 94 0.33 14.75 7.45
N ASP A 95 -0.35 14.88 8.60
CA ASP A 95 -0.85 16.15 9.15
C ASP A 95 -1.81 16.89 8.20
N GLY A 96 -2.49 16.17 7.31
CA GLY A 96 -3.39 16.77 6.33
C GLY A 96 -2.68 17.46 5.16
N ASP A 97 -1.40 17.16 4.93
CA ASP A 97 -0.65 17.70 3.79
C ASP A 97 -1.26 17.25 2.46
N THR A 98 -1.75 18.23 1.72
CA THR A 98 -2.31 18.08 0.37
C THR A 98 -1.48 18.81 -0.70
N THR A 99 -0.40 19.47 -0.28
CA THR A 99 0.43 20.31 -1.15
C THR A 99 1.60 19.55 -1.75
N SER A 100 2.04 18.48 -1.07
CA SER A 100 3.08 17.58 -1.54
C SER A 100 2.64 16.70 -2.72
N HIS A 101 3.63 16.15 -3.42
CA HIS A 101 3.41 15.09 -4.39
C HIS A 101 3.54 13.74 -3.71
N TYR A 102 2.74 12.76 -4.15
CA TYR A 102 2.71 11.43 -3.58
C TYR A 102 2.92 10.37 -4.65
N ALA A 103 3.53 9.25 -4.23
CA ALA A 103 3.45 7.99 -4.93
C ALA A 103 2.44 7.09 -4.22
N ILE A 104 1.62 6.37 -4.97
CA ILE A 104 0.67 5.41 -4.41
C ILE A 104 1.04 3.98 -4.81
N LEU A 105 0.77 3.05 -3.90
CA LEU A 105 0.76 1.63 -4.19
C LEU A 105 -0.56 1.04 -3.69
N VAL A 106 -1.34 0.50 -4.63
CA VAL A 106 -2.55 -0.30 -4.35
C VAL A 106 -2.15 -1.77 -4.44
N ASN A 107 -2.23 -2.48 -3.32
CA ASN A 107 -1.74 -3.84 -3.19
C ASN A 107 -2.87 -4.81 -2.83
N GLY A 108 -3.15 -5.76 -3.71
CA GLY A 108 -4.03 -6.88 -3.39
C GLY A 108 -3.38 -7.83 -2.39
N MET A 109 -4.18 -8.32 -1.44
CA MET A 109 -3.69 -9.19 -0.35
C MET A 109 -3.60 -10.67 -0.76
N GLY A 110 -3.91 -11.02 -2.00
CA GLY A 110 -3.82 -12.38 -2.52
C GLY A 110 -4.99 -12.73 -3.42
N ALA A 111 -6.19 -12.85 -2.83
CA ALA A 111 -7.39 -13.32 -3.51
C ALA A 111 -8.25 -12.21 -4.15
N THR A 112 -7.93 -10.93 -3.95
CA THR A 112 -8.67 -9.82 -4.58
C THR A 112 -8.36 -9.73 -6.07
N PRO A 113 -9.36 -9.87 -6.97
CA PRO A 113 -9.16 -9.77 -8.41
C PRO A 113 -8.51 -8.44 -8.84
N LEU A 114 -7.67 -8.50 -9.88
CA LEU A 114 -7.00 -7.31 -10.41
C LEU A 114 -8.00 -6.22 -10.86
N MET A 115 -9.16 -6.63 -11.38
CA MET A 115 -10.26 -5.72 -11.73
C MET A 115 -10.73 -4.89 -10.53
N GLU A 116 -10.93 -5.53 -9.37
CA GLU A 116 -11.37 -4.85 -8.15
C GLU A 116 -10.28 -3.91 -7.62
N GLN A 117 -9.00 -4.29 -7.75
CA GLN A 117 -7.89 -3.41 -7.39
C GLN A 117 -7.88 -2.14 -8.26
N PHE A 118 -8.19 -2.24 -9.55
CA PHE A 118 -8.29 -1.06 -10.43
C PHE A 118 -9.56 -0.23 -10.17
N ILE A 119 -10.69 -0.85 -9.80
CA ILE A 119 -11.88 -0.12 -9.33
C ILE A 119 -11.53 0.70 -8.08
N PHE A 120 -10.90 0.07 -7.09
CA PHE A 120 -10.45 0.75 -5.89
C PHE A 120 -9.41 1.84 -6.20
N THR A 121 -8.50 1.60 -7.15
CA THR A 121 -7.53 2.61 -7.58
C THR A 121 -8.23 3.82 -8.19
N ASN A 122 -9.27 3.63 -9.00
CA ASN A 122 -10.07 4.74 -9.53
C ASN A 122 -10.66 5.58 -8.39
N ASP A 123 -11.32 4.93 -7.43
CA ASP A 123 -11.93 5.62 -6.29
C ASP A 123 -10.88 6.40 -5.49
N VAL A 124 -9.69 5.82 -5.25
CA VAL A 124 -8.57 6.48 -4.56
C VAL A 124 -8.07 7.69 -5.33
N MET A 125 -7.91 7.59 -6.65
CA MET A 125 -7.43 8.70 -7.48
C MET A 125 -8.42 9.87 -7.47
N ASP A 126 -9.72 9.59 -7.62
CA ASP A 126 -10.78 10.61 -7.55
C ASP A 126 -10.79 11.31 -6.18
N LEU A 127 -10.70 10.54 -5.09
CA LEU A 127 -10.69 11.07 -3.72
C LEU A 127 -9.43 11.90 -3.40
N LEU A 128 -8.28 11.54 -3.96
CA LEU A 128 -7.04 12.30 -3.80
C LEU A 128 -7.09 13.61 -4.61
N ASP A 129 -7.63 13.57 -5.83
CA ASP A 129 -7.82 14.77 -6.68
C ASP A 129 -8.81 15.76 -6.05
N ASP A 130 -9.93 15.27 -5.51
CA ASP A 130 -10.90 16.07 -4.74
C ASP A 130 -10.27 16.79 -3.54
N LYS A 131 -9.20 16.22 -2.97
CA LYS A 131 -8.42 16.81 -1.87
C LYS A 131 -7.27 17.70 -2.34
N GLY A 132 -7.03 17.80 -3.65
CA GLY A 132 -5.91 18.53 -4.24
C GLY A 132 -4.56 17.81 -4.15
N VAL A 133 -4.55 16.53 -3.75
CA VAL A 133 -3.33 15.72 -3.59
C VAL A 133 -2.84 15.27 -4.96
N LYS A 134 -1.59 15.60 -5.30
CA LYS A 134 -0.99 15.21 -6.60
C LYS A 134 -0.31 13.85 -6.53
N VAL A 135 -0.80 12.90 -7.31
CA VAL A 135 -0.17 11.58 -7.48
C VAL A 135 0.81 11.62 -8.66
N ALA A 136 2.10 11.49 -8.39
CA ALA A 136 3.17 11.51 -9.41
C ALA A 136 3.61 10.10 -9.85
N TYR A 137 3.24 9.07 -9.09
CA TYR A 137 3.54 7.67 -9.41
C TYR A 137 2.46 6.77 -8.83
N SER A 138 2.06 5.74 -9.57
CA SER A 138 1.12 4.73 -9.11
C SER A 138 1.60 3.33 -9.50
N LYS A 139 1.47 2.37 -8.59
CA LYS A 139 1.61 0.95 -8.90
C LYS A 139 0.43 0.17 -8.33
N VAL A 140 -0.08 -0.79 -9.09
CA VAL A 140 -1.24 -1.62 -8.73
C VAL A 140 -0.88 -3.09 -8.95
N GLY A 141 -1.26 -3.97 -8.02
CA GLY A 141 -1.14 -5.42 -8.17
C GLY A 141 -0.82 -6.15 -6.86
N ASN A 142 -0.59 -7.46 -6.96
CA ASN A 142 -0.22 -8.29 -5.82
C ASN A 142 1.30 -8.22 -5.59
N LEU A 143 1.77 -7.32 -4.73
CA LEU A 143 3.20 -7.11 -4.47
C LEU A 143 3.67 -7.62 -3.10
N MET A 144 2.79 -7.61 -2.11
CA MET A 144 2.99 -8.15 -0.76
C MET A 144 1.67 -8.73 -0.27
N THR A 145 1.48 -10.03 -0.51
CA THR A 145 0.23 -10.75 -0.22
C THR A 145 0.25 -11.41 1.16
N SER A 146 -0.92 -11.87 1.60
CA SER A 146 -1.13 -12.78 2.73
C SER A 146 -1.87 -14.02 2.24
N ILE A 147 -1.15 -14.92 1.57
CA ILE A 147 -1.68 -16.17 0.98
C ILE A 147 -2.92 -15.91 0.11
N ASP A 148 -4.09 -16.35 0.57
CA ASP A 148 -5.41 -16.30 -0.07
C ASP A 148 -6.34 -15.28 0.59
N MET A 149 -5.80 -14.34 1.39
CA MET A 149 -6.56 -13.24 1.96
C MET A 149 -7.22 -12.42 0.84
N ALA A 150 -8.55 -12.29 0.90
CA ALA A 150 -9.26 -11.26 0.15
C ALA A 150 -9.16 -9.95 0.93
N GLY A 151 -8.57 -8.94 0.30
CA GLY A 151 -8.27 -7.67 0.94
C GLY A 151 -7.41 -6.79 0.05
N ILE A 152 -7.32 -5.52 0.43
CA ILE A 152 -6.51 -4.54 -0.28
C ILE A 152 -5.80 -3.63 0.71
N SER A 153 -4.58 -3.22 0.37
CA SER A 153 -3.87 -2.18 1.09
C SER A 153 -3.53 -1.00 0.20
N LEU A 154 -3.58 0.19 0.80
CA LEU A 154 -3.18 1.43 0.17
C LEU A 154 -1.94 1.95 0.91
N THR A 155 -0.87 2.14 0.15
CA THR A 155 0.35 2.81 0.60
C THR A 155 0.42 4.19 -0.03
N LEU A 156 0.65 5.21 0.78
CA LEU A 156 1.10 6.53 0.33
C LEU A 156 2.58 6.71 0.68
N LEU A 157 3.35 7.21 -0.28
CA LEU A 157 4.70 7.73 -0.09
C LEU A 157 4.70 9.21 -0.44
N ARG A 158 5.00 10.09 0.53
CA ARG A 158 5.22 11.51 0.25
C ARG A 158 6.57 11.68 -0.43
N LEU A 159 6.59 12.33 -1.60
CA LEU A 159 7.79 12.53 -2.42
C LEU A 159 8.50 13.83 -2.01
N SER A 160 9.05 13.86 -0.80
CA SER A 160 9.82 15.00 -0.28
C SER A 160 11.24 15.11 -0.87
N ASN A 161 11.69 14.07 -1.59
CA ASN A 161 12.94 14.06 -2.33
C ASN A 161 12.69 13.61 -3.78
N ALA A 162 13.17 14.40 -4.75
CA ALA A 162 13.05 14.12 -6.18
C ALA A 162 13.72 12.78 -6.59
N ASP A 163 14.82 12.40 -5.94
CA ASP A 163 15.55 11.15 -6.21
C ASP A 163 14.67 9.91 -5.99
N TRP A 164 13.62 10.00 -5.18
CA TRP A 164 12.71 8.89 -4.93
C TRP A 164 11.81 8.60 -6.12
N LEU A 165 11.31 9.65 -6.79
CA LEU A 165 10.55 9.47 -8.02
C LEU A 165 11.43 8.90 -9.14
N GLU A 166 12.67 9.38 -9.25
CA GLU A 166 13.66 8.79 -10.16
C GLU A 166 13.91 7.32 -9.83
N GLY A 167 14.12 6.99 -8.56
CA GLY A 167 14.32 5.63 -8.08
C GLY A 167 13.14 4.70 -8.37
N LEU A 168 11.91 5.21 -8.26
CA LEU A 168 10.68 4.49 -8.63
C LEU A 168 10.60 4.21 -10.12
N ASN A 169 10.97 5.18 -10.97
CA ASN A 169 10.94 5.06 -12.43
C ASN A 169 12.16 4.37 -13.04
N ALA A 170 13.25 4.19 -12.30
CA ALA A 170 14.46 3.58 -12.83
C ALA A 170 14.25 2.12 -13.27
N ASP A 171 14.81 1.72 -14.40
CA ASP A 171 14.70 0.33 -14.89
C ASP A 171 15.16 -0.67 -13.85
N VAL A 172 14.53 -1.84 -13.79
CA VAL A 172 14.98 -2.96 -12.95
C VAL A 172 14.77 -4.28 -13.69
N LYS A 173 15.55 -5.31 -13.32
CA LYS A 173 15.36 -6.68 -13.81
C LYS A 173 14.95 -7.55 -12.64
N THR A 174 13.65 -7.63 -12.38
CA THR A 174 13.08 -8.46 -11.31
C THR A 174 11.82 -9.16 -11.83
N ILE A 175 11.38 -10.20 -11.12
CA ILE A 175 10.20 -10.98 -11.53
C ILE A 175 8.91 -10.15 -11.45
N ALA A 176 8.78 -9.28 -10.44
CA ALA A 176 7.52 -8.63 -10.06
C ALA A 176 7.56 -7.09 -10.10
N TRP A 177 8.63 -6.50 -10.62
CA TRP A 177 8.71 -5.07 -10.88
C TRP A 177 9.32 -4.84 -12.26
N GLY A 178 8.47 -4.42 -13.18
CA GLY A 178 8.80 -3.79 -14.46
C GLY A 178 8.14 -2.43 -14.56
#